data_AF-A0A261F830-F1
#
_entry.id   AF-A0A261F830-F1
#
_cell.length_a   1.000
_cell.length_b   1.000
_cell.length_c   1.000
_cell.angle_alpha   90.00
_cell.angle_beta   90.00
_cell.angle_gamma   90.00
#
_symmetry.space_group_name_H-M   'P 1'
#
loop_
_entity.id
_entity.type
_entity.pdbx_description
1 polymer ?
#
loop_
_entity_poly.entity_id
_entity_poly.type
_entity_poly.pdbx_seq_one_letter_code
_entity_poly.pdbx_strand_id
1 'polypeptide(L)'
;MSEHDEIFTADASASDPAAASAAASDQATSAPAATYPAASTSNPADPAFQPHYGKRKKEIQHVDPDDEGAWVTPPALAEKISESDARSAALAHSGWHAIRTREEQAESLAHAIAQGRDAFGFELKTELPNGMDNNGKQGLGQGGRRHGRTGVIHTPHGDIHTPAFVPVATQATMKGVLPEQIRGLGAQCMLSNAFHLNERPGPELIDKAGGLAAFENWDGPTFTDSGGFQVLSLGAGFKKTLAMDVTGLKNDDVIAEGKTRHAFVDEDGVTFHSPLSGKKERFSAEISMQIQHQLGADIMFAFDELTTLMNTRRYQEASVERTFRWAKRCVAEHHKLTQERSDKPYQALFGVVQGANYEDLRRRAASQIASLDFDGFGLGGAFEKRIMGEICAWICDELPENKPRHVLGIAAVDDIFAAVENGGDTFDCVAPARVGRNGAIYTHDGRYNVLRARFTDDFRPLEVGCDCYTCQHYSRAYVHHVLKCKEMTGSTLATIHNERFFVRLLDEIRDSIDGGWFYELRDETLARFYRNGSKG
;
A
#
# COMPACT_ATOMS: atom_id res chain seq x y z
N MET A 1 26.80 0.50 -9.24
CA MET A 1 26.75 -0.41 -10.41
C MET A 1 26.71 -1.83 -9.91
N SER A 2 25.55 -2.46 -10.00
CA SER A 2 25.37 -3.92 -9.94
C SER A 2 24.34 -4.25 -11.02
N GLU A 3 24.73 -5.14 -11.91
CA GLU A 3 24.09 -5.47 -13.19
C GLU A 3 22.71 -6.13 -13.00
N HIS A 4 21.63 -5.35 -13.10
CA HIS A 4 20.29 -5.87 -13.41
C HIS A 4 19.41 -4.88 -14.19
N ASP A 5 20.00 -3.82 -14.77
CA ASP A 5 19.28 -2.69 -15.40
C ASP A 5 19.43 -2.61 -16.93
N GLU A 6 19.45 -3.75 -17.62
CA GLU A 6 19.29 -3.76 -19.07
C GLU A 6 18.17 -4.72 -19.46
N ILE A 7 17.13 -4.18 -20.11
CA ILE A 7 16.38 -4.77 -21.23
C ILE A 7 15.21 -3.82 -21.61
N PHE A 8 15.21 -3.40 -22.88
CA PHE A 8 14.27 -2.56 -23.66
C PHE A 8 14.52 -1.05 -23.77
N THR A 9 15.44 -0.70 -24.68
CA THR A 9 15.21 0.37 -25.67
C THR A 9 14.43 -0.23 -26.85
N ALA A 10 13.26 0.33 -27.19
CA ALA A 10 12.55 0.00 -28.42
C ALA A 10 12.44 1.25 -29.31
N ASP A 11 13.13 1.10 -30.44
CA ASP A 11 13.06 1.78 -31.73
C ASP A 11 11.93 2.79 -31.98
N ALA A 12 12.31 3.99 -32.40
CA ALA A 12 11.44 4.95 -33.06
C ALA A 12 12.20 5.48 -34.29
N SER A 13 12.20 4.69 -35.35
CA SER A 13 12.58 5.14 -36.70
C SER A 13 11.34 5.67 -37.41
N ALA A 14 11.27 6.99 -37.53
CA ALA A 14 10.46 7.66 -38.54
C ALA A 14 11.28 8.84 -39.08
N SER A 15 11.64 8.68 -40.35
CA SER A 15 12.36 9.60 -41.22
C SER A 15 11.59 10.89 -41.48
N ASP A 16 12.26 12.05 -41.44
CA ASP A 16 12.18 13.02 -42.54
C ASP A 16 13.40 13.97 -42.55
N PRO A 17 13.88 14.40 -43.73
CA PRO A 17 15.13 15.11 -43.90
C PRO A 17 14.93 16.62 -44.01
N ALA A 18 15.87 17.40 -43.47
CA ALA A 18 16.38 18.66 -44.04
C ALA A 18 17.03 19.51 -42.93
N ALA A 19 18.34 19.74 -43.07
CA ALA A 19 19.00 21.05 -42.96
C ALA A 19 20.48 20.82 -42.63
N ALA A 20 21.28 20.73 -43.69
CA ALA A 20 22.70 20.98 -43.62
C ALA A 20 22.93 22.50 -43.72
N SER A 21 23.60 23.09 -42.74
CA SER A 21 24.73 24.02 -42.93
C SER A 21 25.06 24.74 -41.63
N ALA A 22 26.27 24.55 -41.13
CA ALA A 22 27.21 25.62 -40.76
C ALA A 22 28.27 25.02 -39.83
N ALA A 23 29.43 24.74 -40.42
CA ALA A 23 30.67 24.57 -39.68
C ALA A 23 31.15 25.93 -39.18
N ALA A 24 31.53 26.01 -37.90
CA ALA A 24 32.47 27.01 -37.43
C ALA A 24 33.34 26.37 -36.34
N SER A 25 34.63 26.43 -36.60
CA SER A 25 35.79 25.89 -35.89
C SER A 25 36.12 26.62 -34.60
N ASP A 26 36.76 25.87 -33.69
CA ASP A 26 37.87 26.26 -32.79
C ASP A 26 37.79 27.57 -32.00
N GLN A 27 37.90 27.47 -30.67
CA GLN A 27 39.21 27.60 -30.02
C GLN A 27 39.12 27.34 -28.50
N ALA A 28 40.06 26.51 -28.05
CA ALA A 28 40.36 26.22 -26.67
C ALA A 28 40.92 27.43 -25.93
N THR A 29 40.56 27.59 -24.66
CA THR A 29 41.45 28.17 -23.64
C THR A 29 41.31 27.39 -22.34
N SER A 30 42.47 27.18 -21.72
CA SER A 30 42.74 26.19 -20.69
C SER A 30 43.05 26.84 -19.33
N ALA A 31 42.88 26.01 -18.29
CA ALA A 31 43.52 25.99 -16.97
C ALA A 31 42.94 26.87 -15.82
N PRO A 32 43.21 26.53 -14.53
CA PRO A 32 43.80 25.30 -13.97
C PRO A 32 42.97 24.62 -12.86
N ALA A 33 43.32 23.35 -12.64
CA ALA A 33 42.88 22.51 -11.53
C ALA A 33 43.51 22.93 -10.19
N ALA A 34 42.73 22.88 -9.12
CA ALA A 34 43.21 22.96 -7.75
C ALA A 34 43.30 21.55 -7.15
N THR A 35 44.52 21.22 -6.71
CA THR A 35 44.91 20.00 -5.98
C THR A 35 44.82 20.26 -4.48
N TYR A 36 44.33 19.28 -3.71
CA TYR A 36 44.60 19.15 -2.27
C TYR A 36 44.81 17.66 -1.90
N PRO A 37 45.62 17.37 -0.87
CA PRO A 37 46.46 16.18 -0.83
C PRO A 37 45.82 14.97 -0.12
N ALA A 38 46.38 13.81 -0.46
CA ALA A 38 46.20 12.55 0.24
C ALA A 38 46.80 12.59 1.66
N ALA A 39 46.08 12.04 2.63
CA ALA A 39 46.63 11.64 3.93
C ALA A 39 46.53 10.12 4.05
N SER A 40 47.71 9.49 4.09
CA SER A 40 47.92 8.10 4.48
C SER A 40 48.18 8.04 5.98
N THR A 41 47.58 7.08 6.67
CA THR A 41 48.18 6.46 7.86
C THR A 41 47.80 4.98 7.91
N SER A 42 48.84 4.18 8.02
CA SER A 42 48.89 2.72 8.02
C SER A 42 48.67 2.10 9.41
N ASN A 43 47.87 1.01 9.45
CA ASN A 43 47.99 -0.27 10.20
C ASN A 43 48.17 -0.28 11.75
N PRO A 44 47.78 -1.36 12.50
CA PRO A 44 47.99 -2.78 12.15
C PRO A 44 46.84 -3.77 12.44
N ALA A 45 47.03 -4.97 11.89
CA ALA A 45 46.24 -6.20 12.03
C ALA A 45 46.39 -6.88 13.40
N ASP A 46 45.35 -7.62 13.84
CA ASP A 46 45.28 -9.09 14.09
C ASP A 46 44.00 -9.44 14.91
N PRO A 47 43.60 -10.72 15.12
CA PRO A 47 43.63 -11.92 14.29
C PRO A 47 42.22 -12.54 14.08
N ALA A 48 42.20 -13.59 13.24
CA ALA A 48 41.07 -14.44 12.89
C ALA A 48 40.27 -15.04 14.06
N PHE A 49 38.94 -15.08 13.93
CA PHE A 49 38.03 -15.86 14.77
C PHE A 49 37.26 -16.86 13.89
N GLN A 50 37.51 -18.16 14.10
CA GLN A 50 36.72 -19.26 13.52
C GLN A 50 35.61 -19.66 14.49
N PRO A 51 34.35 -19.83 14.05
CA PRO A 51 33.33 -20.45 14.89
C PRO A 51 33.30 -21.98 14.73
N HIS A 52 33.53 -22.68 15.83
CA HIS A 52 33.29 -24.12 16.00
C HIS A 52 31.78 -24.43 16.00
N TYR A 53 31.33 -25.27 15.05
CA TYR A 53 29.99 -25.88 15.07
C TYR A 53 30.01 -27.23 15.79
N GLY A 54 29.51 -27.29 17.02
CA GLY A 54 29.23 -28.53 17.76
C GLY A 54 27.83 -29.08 17.46
N LYS A 55 27.75 -30.21 16.76
CA LYS A 55 26.51 -30.98 16.51
C LYS A 55 26.14 -31.78 17.77
N ARG A 56 24.94 -31.57 18.34
CA ARG A 56 24.34 -32.47 19.34
C ARG A 56 23.45 -33.52 18.64
N LYS A 57 23.77 -34.80 18.82
CA LYS A 57 22.92 -35.95 18.47
C LYS A 57 21.92 -36.20 19.62
N LYS A 58 20.65 -36.45 19.28
CA LYS A 58 19.62 -36.96 20.20
C LYS A 58 19.75 -38.49 20.27
N GLU A 59 19.83 -39.02 21.48
CA GLU A 59 19.67 -40.45 21.78
C GLU A 59 18.18 -40.79 21.91
N ILE A 60 17.79 -41.92 21.34
CA ILE A 60 16.46 -42.53 21.40
C ILE A 60 16.58 -43.73 22.33
N GLN A 61 15.77 -43.79 23.39
CA GLN A 61 15.70 -44.95 24.27
C GLN A 61 14.71 -46.00 23.72
N HIS A 62 15.16 -47.25 23.73
CA HIS A 62 14.41 -48.47 23.45
C HIS A 62 13.42 -48.79 24.58
N VAL A 63 12.28 -49.39 24.22
CA VAL A 63 11.30 -50.02 25.13
C VAL A 63 11.29 -51.51 24.77
N ASP A 64 11.49 -52.37 25.76
CA ASP A 64 11.38 -53.83 25.63
C ASP A 64 9.93 -54.29 25.90
N PRO A 65 9.39 -55.25 25.15
CA PRO A 65 8.03 -55.78 25.32
C PRO A 65 8.05 -57.08 26.12
N ASP A 66 7.20 -57.21 27.14
CA ASP A 66 6.63 -58.50 27.62
C ASP A 66 5.88 -58.25 28.95
N ASP A 67 4.55 -58.23 28.91
CA ASP A 67 3.74 -58.86 29.97
C ASP A 67 2.31 -59.11 29.45
N GLU A 68 2.02 -60.36 29.13
CA GLU A 68 0.68 -60.86 28.86
C GLU A 68 0.03 -61.40 30.13
N GLY A 69 -1.23 -61.03 30.35
CA GLY A 69 -2.23 -61.96 30.88
C GLY A 69 -2.90 -61.56 32.20
N ALA A 70 -4.19 -61.20 32.13
CA ALA A 70 -5.27 -61.95 32.80
C ALA A 70 -6.64 -61.32 32.52
N TRP A 71 -7.52 -62.12 31.91
CA TRP A 71 -8.94 -61.87 31.78
C TRP A 71 -9.68 -62.36 33.04
N VAL A 72 -10.43 -61.47 33.72
CA VAL A 72 -11.50 -61.85 34.65
C VAL A 72 -12.66 -60.83 34.53
N THR A 73 -13.89 -61.31 34.36
CA THR A 73 -15.14 -60.55 34.55
C THR A 73 -16.11 -61.38 35.43
N PRO A 74 -17.22 -60.83 35.96
CA PRO A 74 -17.36 -60.13 37.25
C PRO A 74 -18.37 -60.84 38.20
N PRO A 75 -18.65 -60.33 39.42
CA PRO A 75 -19.88 -59.55 39.59
C PRO A 75 -19.85 -58.49 40.72
N ALA A 76 -20.55 -57.37 40.52
CA ALA A 76 -21.49 -56.76 41.48
C ALA A 76 -21.93 -55.38 40.97
N LEU A 77 -23.17 -55.31 40.53
CA LEU A 77 -23.85 -54.16 39.99
C LEU A 77 -24.63 -53.49 41.14
N ALA A 78 -24.01 -52.57 41.90
CA ALA A 78 -24.74 -51.83 42.95
C ALA A 78 -24.16 -50.48 43.42
N GLU A 79 -22.99 -50.00 42.94
CA GLU A 79 -22.38 -48.75 43.44
C GLU A 79 -22.04 -47.70 42.35
N LYS A 80 -22.60 -47.80 41.14
CA LYS A 80 -22.26 -46.90 40.02
C LYS A 80 -23.16 -45.69 39.80
N ILE A 81 -24.00 -45.31 40.76
CA ILE A 81 -24.93 -44.18 40.60
C ILE A 81 -24.48 -42.91 41.36
N SER A 82 -23.49 -42.97 42.26
CA SER A 82 -23.02 -41.77 42.98
C SER A 82 -21.73 -41.14 42.41
N GLU A 83 -20.91 -41.88 41.67
CA GLU A 83 -19.68 -41.33 41.05
C GLU A 83 -19.92 -40.66 39.68
N SER A 84 -20.97 -41.05 38.95
CA SER A 84 -21.33 -40.42 37.67
C SER A 84 -21.81 -38.99 37.86
N ASP A 85 -22.51 -38.71 38.96
CA ASP A 85 -23.09 -37.41 39.26
C ASP A 85 -22.03 -36.43 39.79
N ALA A 86 -21.08 -36.93 40.58
CA ALA A 86 -19.92 -36.13 41.02
C ALA A 86 -18.98 -35.77 39.86
N ARG A 87 -18.73 -36.69 38.92
CA ARG A 87 -17.95 -36.39 37.70
C ARG A 87 -18.69 -35.46 36.74
N SER A 88 -20.01 -35.61 36.60
CA SER A 88 -20.84 -34.72 35.77
C SER A 88 -20.92 -33.32 36.37
N ALA A 89 -21.02 -33.20 37.69
CA ALA A 89 -21.00 -31.92 38.39
C ALA A 89 -19.61 -31.25 38.33
N ALA A 90 -18.50 -31.99 38.40
CA ALA A 90 -17.15 -31.45 38.25
C ALA A 90 -16.80 -31.05 36.81
N LEU A 91 -17.30 -31.80 35.81
CA LEU A 91 -17.22 -31.43 34.39
C LEU A 91 -18.09 -30.20 34.08
N ALA A 92 -19.26 -30.09 34.70
CA ALA A 92 -20.07 -28.89 34.62
C ALA A 92 -19.35 -27.71 35.29
N HIS A 93 -18.87 -27.84 36.53
CA HIS A 93 -18.16 -26.76 37.24
C HIS A 93 -16.90 -26.30 36.51
N SER A 94 -16.09 -27.22 35.97
CA SER A 94 -14.91 -26.88 35.17
C SER A 94 -15.27 -26.25 33.82
N GLY A 95 -16.36 -26.70 33.18
CA GLY A 95 -16.93 -26.06 32.00
C GLY A 95 -17.44 -24.64 32.27
N TRP A 96 -18.15 -24.44 33.38
CA TRP A 96 -18.66 -23.13 33.83
C TRP A 96 -17.52 -22.18 34.19
N HIS A 97 -16.48 -22.64 34.89
CA HIS A 97 -15.29 -21.83 35.15
C HIS A 97 -14.53 -21.49 33.86
N ALA A 98 -14.38 -22.44 32.93
CA ALA A 98 -13.73 -22.20 31.64
C ALA A 98 -14.51 -21.22 30.75
N ILE A 99 -15.85 -21.28 30.75
CA ILE A 99 -16.72 -20.33 30.03
C ILE A 99 -16.62 -18.95 30.67
N ARG A 100 -16.73 -18.85 31.99
CA ARG A 100 -16.62 -17.57 32.71
C ARG A 100 -15.24 -16.92 32.52
N THR A 101 -14.17 -17.70 32.51
CA THR A 101 -12.83 -17.17 32.18
C THR A 101 -12.72 -16.71 30.73
N ARG A 102 -13.43 -17.32 29.78
CA ARG A 102 -13.45 -16.87 28.38
C ARG A 102 -14.27 -15.59 28.19
N GLU A 103 -15.39 -15.46 28.89
CA GLU A 103 -16.20 -14.23 28.91
C GLU A 103 -15.41 -13.09 29.57
N GLU A 104 -14.80 -13.32 30.73
CA GLU A 104 -13.95 -12.31 31.40
C GLU A 104 -12.72 -11.94 30.55
N GLN A 105 -12.12 -12.89 29.83
CA GLN A 105 -11.05 -12.61 28.85
C GLN A 105 -11.54 -11.81 27.64
N ALA A 106 -12.73 -12.12 27.10
CA ALA A 106 -13.33 -11.40 25.99
C ALA A 106 -13.72 -9.97 26.38
N GLU A 107 -14.25 -9.76 27.58
CA GLU A 107 -14.54 -8.43 28.13
C GLU A 107 -13.26 -7.63 28.36
N SER A 108 -12.22 -8.26 28.95
CA SER A 108 -10.91 -7.61 29.12
C SER A 108 -10.27 -7.25 27.78
N LEU A 109 -10.40 -8.10 26.76
CA LEU A 109 -9.93 -7.85 25.40
C LEU A 109 -10.67 -6.68 24.77
N ALA A 110 -12.00 -6.68 24.84
CA ALA A 110 -12.84 -5.59 24.32
C ALA A 110 -12.52 -4.25 24.99
N HIS A 111 -12.26 -4.25 26.31
CA HIS A 111 -11.89 -3.05 27.05
C HIS A 111 -10.51 -2.52 26.65
N ALA A 112 -9.50 -3.39 26.53
CA ALA A 112 -8.16 -2.99 26.10
C ALA A 112 -8.14 -2.44 24.67
N ILE A 113 -8.88 -3.08 23.76
CA ILE A 113 -9.06 -2.59 22.38
C ILE A 113 -9.74 -1.21 22.40
N ALA A 114 -10.82 -1.05 23.16
CA ALA A 114 -11.53 0.22 23.26
C ALA A 114 -10.62 1.35 23.79
N GLN A 115 -9.81 1.09 24.82
CA GLN A 115 -8.88 2.09 25.36
C GLN A 115 -7.76 2.48 24.38
N GLY A 116 -7.24 1.53 23.59
CA GLY A 116 -6.27 1.86 22.54
C GLY A 116 -6.88 2.65 21.38
N ARG A 117 -8.13 2.33 21.03
CA ARG A 117 -8.86 2.92 19.90
C ARG A 117 -9.23 4.39 20.09
N ASP A 118 -9.19 4.92 21.30
CA ASP A 118 -9.50 6.33 21.59
C ASP A 118 -8.59 7.32 20.82
N ALA A 119 -7.40 6.89 20.40
CA ALA A 119 -6.47 7.69 19.60
C ALA A 119 -6.75 7.63 18.08
N PHE A 120 -7.68 6.79 17.61
CA PHE A 120 -8.06 6.68 16.21
C PHE A 120 -9.55 6.98 16.00
N GLY A 121 -9.86 7.82 15.01
CA GLY A 121 -11.24 8.15 14.69
C GLY A 121 -11.39 8.82 13.33
N PHE A 122 -12.63 8.91 12.87
CA PHE A 122 -12.97 9.66 11.66
C PHE A 122 -14.10 10.66 11.93
N GLU A 123 -13.76 11.94 11.79
CA GLU A 123 -14.69 13.06 11.88
C GLU A 123 -15.15 13.44 10.47
N LEU A 124 -16.43 13.24 10.17
CA LEU A 124 -17.05 13.73 8.93
C LEU A 124 -17.32 15.25 9.05
N LYS A 125 -16.95 16.03 8.03
CA LYS A 125 -17.12 17.49 8.00
C LYS A 125 -18.19 17.93 7.00
N THR A 126 -17.93 17.72 5.71
CA THR A 126 -18.83 18.14 4.64
C THR A 126 -19.12 16.96 3.72
N GLU A 127 -20.33 16.90 3.18
CA GLU A 127 -20.72 15.93 2.16
C GLU A 127 -21.13 16.65 0.88
N LEU A 128 -20.83 16.05 -0.27
CA LEU A 128 -21.37 16.50 -1.54
C LEU A 128 -22.91 16.35 -1.51
N PRO A 129 -23.66 17.39 -1.90
CA PRO A 129 -25.11 17.36 -1.84
C PRO A 129 -25.68 16.35 -2.85
N ASN A 130 -26.68 15.59 -2.41
CA ASN A 130 -27.48 14.76 -3.31
C ASN A 130 -28.20 15.67 -4.34
N GLY A 131 -28.19 15.27 -5.61
CA GLY A 131 -28.79 16.06 -6.69
C GLY A 131 -28.04 15.94 -8.01
N MET A 132 -28.49 16.71 -8.99
CA MET A 132 -27.81 16.80 -10.29
C MET A 132 -26.54 17.63 -10.16
N ASP A 133 -25.47 17.20 -10.82
CA ASP A 133 -24.28 18.04 -11.01
C ASP A 133 -24.53 19.13 -12.07
N ASN A 134 -23.53 19.97 -12.30
CA ASN A 134 -23.59 21.06 -13.30
C ASN A 134 -23.88 20.57 -14.73
N ASN A 135 -23.73 19.28 -15.00
CA ASN A 135 -23.99 18.63 -16.29
C ASN A 135 -25.30 17.82 -16.29
N GLY A 136 -26.14 17.94 -15.26
CA GLY A 136 -27.43 17.24 -15.16
C GLY A 136 -27.32 15.76 -14.76
N LYS A 137 -26.16 15.29 -14.30
CA LYS A 137 -25.94 13.89 -13.89
C LYS A 137 -26.28 13.68 -12.42
N GLN A 138 -27.00 12.62 -12.10
CA GLN A 138 -27.28 12.20 -10.71
C GLN A 138 -26.05 11.48 -10.11
N GLY A 139 -26.04 11.33 -8.77
CA GLY A 139 -25.04 10.51 -8.09
C GLY A 139 -25.13 9.04 -8.48
N LEU A 140 -24.01 8.31 -8.39
CA LEU A 140 -23.92 6.91 -8.79
C LEU A 140 -24.36 5.93 -7.69
N GLY A 141 -24.51 6.39 -6.44
CA GLY A 141 -24.98 5.58 -5.34
C GLY A 141 -26.47 5.26 -5.43
N GLN A 142 -26.92 4.31 -4.60
CA GLN A 142 -28.33 3.92 -4.55
C GLN A 142 -29.25 5.13 -4.34
N GLY A 143 -30.32 5.21 -5.14
CA GLY A 143 -31.26 6.33 -5.08
C GLY A 143 -30.70 7.68 -5.56
N GLY A 144 -29.59 7.68 -6.30
CA GLY A 144 -28.92 8.89 -6.77
C GLY A 144 -28.01 9.55 -5.72
N ARG A 145 -27.63 8.79 -4.68
CA ARG A 145 -26.78 9.26 -3.58
C ARG A 145 -25.37 9.60 -4.06
N ARG A 146 -24.77 10.59 -3.40
CA ARG A 146 -23.34 10.91 -3.50
C ARG A 146 -22.64 10.55 -2.20
N HIS A 147 -21.38 10.13 -2.31
CA HIS A 147 -20.57 9.72 -1.17
C HIS A 147 -19.35 10.62 -0.94
N GLY A 148 -19.02 11.49 -1.90
CA GLY A 148 -17.90 12.41 -1.75
C GLY A 148 -18.05 13.32 -0.55
N ARG A 149 -16.95 13.50 0.18
CA ARG A 149 -16.94 14.08 1.51
C ARG A 149 -15.58 14.67 1.87
N THR A 150 -15.57 15.51 2.89
CA THR A 150 -14.38 15.92 3.62
C THR A 150 -14.46 15.45 5.07
N GLY A 151 -13.31 15.27 5.69
CA GLY A 151 -13.25 14.83 7.08
C GLY A 151 -11.85 14.92 7.66
N VAL A 152 -11.69 14.34 8.84
CA VAL A 152 -10.40 14.22 9.55
C VAL A 152 -10.26 12.79 10.05
N ILE A 153 -9.17 12.13 9.67
CA ILE A 153 -8.73 10.89 10.31
C ILE A 153 -7.80 11.30 11.44
N HIS A 154 -8.18 11.01 12.67
CA HIS A 154 -7.32 11.16 13.84
C HIS A 154 -6.45 9.92 13.98
N THR A 155 -5.14 10.10 14.18
CA THR A 155 -4.21 9.01 14.49
C THR A 155 -3.30 9.39 15.66
N PRO A 156 -2.61 8.41 16.29
CA PRO A 156 -1.66 8.69 17.37
C PRO A 156 -0.56 9.69 17.01
N HIS A 157 -0.15 9.76 15.74
CA HIS A 157 0.92 10.63 15.25
C HIS A 157 0.41 11.86 14.49
N GLY A 158 -0.88 12.17 14.53
CA GLY A 158 -1.46 13.40 14.00
C GLY A 158 -2.73 13.20 13.18
N ASP A 159 -3.24 14.32 12.66
CA ASP A 159 -4.47 14.33 11.88
C ASP A 159 -4.19 14.25 10.37
N ILE A 160 -5.11 13.63 9.64
CA ILE A 160 -5.14 13.60 8.17
C ILE A 160 -6.46 14.21 7.71
N HIS A 161 -6.41 15.40 7.11
CA HIS A 161 -7.56 16.06 6.48
C HIS A 161 -7.87 15.42 5.13
N THR A 162 -9.08 14.88 4.98
CA THR A 162 -9.51 14.14 3.77
C THR A 162 -10.40 15.01 2.86
N PRO A 163 -10.32 14.86 1.52
CA PRO A 163 -9.44 13.95 0.78
C PRO A 163 -7.93 14.27 0.89
N ALA A 164 -7.07 13.24 0.94
CA ALA A 164 -5.62 13.40 1.03
C ALA A 164 -4.84 12.47 0.09
N PHE A 165 -3.73 12.99 -0.46
CA PHE A 165 -2.74 12.18 -1.17
C PHE A 165 -1.71 11.62 -0.19
N VAL A 166 -1.34 10.35 -0.36
CA VAL A 166 -0.40 9.60 0.48
C VAL A 166 0.85 9.24 -0.34
N PRO A 167 1.93 10.02 -0.23
CA PRO A 167 3.21 9.71 -0.87
C PRO A 167 3.75 8.34 -0.45
N VAL A 168 4.29 7.58 -1.42
CA VAL A 168 4.74 6.20 -1.17
C VAL A 168 6.28 6.12 -0.98
N ALA A 169 6.69 5.91 0.26
CA ALA A 169 8.04 5.69 0.73
C ALA A 169 8.39 4.18 0.77
N THR A 170 8.49 3.54 -0.40
CA THR A 170 8.54 2.06 -0.54
C THR A 170 9.44 1.30 0.45
N GLN A 171 10.60 1.83 0.84
CA GLN A 171 11.51 1.18 1.80
C GLN A 171 11.80 2.08 2.99
N ALA A 172 10.76 2.66 3.61
CA ALA A 172 10.91 3.68 4.66
C ALA A 172 11.70 4.90 4.15
N THR A 173 11.55 5.18 2.85
CA THR A 173 12.17 6.33 2.18
C THR A 173 11.52 6.54 0.82
N MET A 174 11.23 7.80 0.48
CA MET A 174 10.94 8.19 -0.89
C MET A 174 12.25 8.28 -1.67
N LYS A 175 12.30 7.63 -2.84
CA LYS A 175 13.52 7.58 -3.66
C LYS A 175 14.00 8.97 -4.05
N GLY A 176 15.10 9.40 -3.42
CA GLY A 176 15.79 10.64 -3.71
C GLY A 176 15.20 11.88 -3.03
N VAL A 177 14.27 11.73 -2.09
CA VAL A 177 13.65 12.86 -1.39
C VAL A 177 13.62 12.59 0.10
N LEU A 178 14.01 13.59 0.90
CA LEU A 178 14.02 13.50 2.35
C LEU A 178 12.60 13.70 2.94
N PRO A 179 12.28 13.11 4.10
CA PRO A 179 10.99 13.26 4.76
C PRO A 179 10.59 14.73 4.98
N GLU A 180 11.54 15.59 5.39
CA GLU A 180 11.27 17.01 5.65
C GLU A 180 10.91 17.76 4.36
N GLN A 181 11.44 17.32 3.22
CA GLN A 181 11.06 17.85 1.91
C GLN A 181 9.61 17.45 1.60
N ILE A 182 9.23 16.18 1.81
CA ILE A 182 7.86 15.71 1.62
C ILE A 182 6.87 16.45 2.53
N ARG A 183 7.22 16.65 3.80
CA ARG A 183 6.46 17.47 4.74
C ARG A 183 6.31 18.91 4.24
N GLY A 184 7.39 19.50 3.75
CA GLY A 184 7.41 20.84 3.16
C GLY A 184 6.52 21.00 1.93
N LEU A 185 6.15 19.91 1.24
CA LEU A 185 5.17 19.93 0.14
C LEU A 185 3.72 19.94 0.62
N GLY A 186 3.46 19.86 1.93
CA GLY A 186 2.12 19.79 2.52
C GLY A 186 1.59 18.36 2.69
N ALA A 187 2.40 17.33 2.44
CA ALA A 187 1.98 15.96 2.68
C ALA A 187 1.69 15.74 4.18
N GLN A 188 0.54 15.14 4.47
CA GLN A 188 0.07 14.95 5.83
C GLN A 188 0.50 13.60 6.41
N CYS A 189 0.73 12.60 5.54
CA CYS A 189 1.08 11.23 5.92
C CYS A 189 1.97 10.58 4.85
N MET A 190 2.54 9.40 5.14
CA MET A 190 3.29 8.60 4.17
C MET A 190 2.93 7.12 4.22
N LEU A 191 3.07 6.42 3.10
CA LEU A 191 2.89 4.97 3.02
C LEU A 191 4.21 4.26 2.78
N SER A 192 4.52 3.26 3.61
CA SER A 192 5.62 2.34 3.41
C SER A 192 5.13 0.94 3.05
N ASN A 193 5.97 0.20 2.31
CA ASN A 193 5.59 -1.12 1.84
C ASN A 193 6.05 -2.23 2.80
N ALA A 194 5.12 -2.97 3.40
CA ALA A 194 5.46 -3.97 4.40
C ALA A 194 6.26 -5.15 3.81
N PHE A 195 5.99 -5.53 2.56
CA PHE A 195 6.73 -6.60 1.89
C PHE A 195 8.22 -6.28 1.79
N HIS A 196 8.57 -5.09 1.30
CA HIS A 196 9.96 -4.69 1.15
C HIS A 196 10.66 -4.47 2.49
N LEU A 197 9.97 -3.88 3.46
CA LEU A 197 10.51 -3.70 4.81
C LEU A 197 10.72 -5.02 5.54
N ASN A 198 9.89 -6.03 5.26
CA ASN A 198 10.09 -7.38 5.76
C ASN A 198 11.37 -8.02 5.21
N GLU A 199 11.63 -7.88 3.91
CA GLU A 199 12.87 -8.38 3.31
C GLU A 199 14.10 -7.61 3.78
N ARG A 200 13.99 -6.29 3.89
CA ARG A 200 15.07 -5.41 4.34
C ARG A 200 14.53 -4.08 4.87
N PRO A 201 14.87 -3.69 6.10
CA PRO A 201 15.87 -4.31 6.98
C PRO A 201 15.34 -5.49 7.83
N GLY A 202 14.05 -5.80 7.73
CA GLY A 202 13.35 -6.71 8.62
C GLY A 202 12.58 -5.95 9.70
N PRO A 203 11.39 -6.44 10.08
CA PRO A 203 10.47 -5.71 10.95
C PRO A 203 10.99 -5.60 12.39
N GLU A 204 11.78 -6.59 12.85
CA GLU A 204 12.41 -6.57 14.18
C GLU A 204 13.37 -5.39 14.37
N LEU A 205 14.10 -4.98 13.32
CA LEU A 205 15.01 -3.84 13.41
C LEU A 205 14.21 -2.54 13.54
N ILE A 206 13.13 -2.41 12.77
CA ILE A 206 12.27 -1.22 12.77
C ILE A 206 11.56 -1.08 14.12
N ASP A 207 11.04 -2.18 14.68
CA ASP A 207 10.44 -2.16 16.03
C ASP A 207 11.45 -1.70 17.09
N LYS A 208 12.69 -2.22 17.04
CA LYS A 208 13.79 -1.80 17.93
C LYS A 208 14.20 -0.33 17.75
N ALA A 209 14.02 0.22 16.55
CA ALA A 209 14.30 1.61 16.25
C ALA A 209 13.18 2.56 16.71
N GLY A 210 12.08 2.04 17.27
CA GLY A 210 10.95 2.84 17.74
C GLY A 210 9.77 2.88 16.78
N GLY A 211 9.73 1.99 15.78
CA GLY A 211 8.67 1.94 14.76
C GLY A 211 9.03 2.73 13.50
N LEU A 212 8.15 2.64 12.51
CA LEU A 212 8.37 3.12 11.15
C LEU A 212 8.64 4.62 11.10
N ALA A 213 7.78 5.43 11.72
CA ALA A 213 7.87 6.89 11.74
C ALA A 213 9.24 7.36 12.29
N ALA A 214 9.65 6.80 13.43
CA ALA A 214 10.96 7.08 14.04
C ALA A 214 12.12 6.62 13.15
N PHE A 215 12.00 5.43 12.54
CA PHE A 215 13.05 4.87 11.69
C PHE A 215 13.27 5.68 10.41
N GLU A 216 12.20 6.21 9.81
CA GLU A 216 12.27 6.99 8.58
C GLU A 216 12.44 8.49 8.78
N ASN A 217 12.48 8.96 10.05
CA ASN A 217 12.50 10.38 10.43
C ASN A 217 11.27 11.16 9.91
N TRP A 218 10.09 10.55 10.03
CA TRP A 218 8.80 11.18 9.74
C TRP A 218 8.04 11.48 11.03
N ASP A 219 7.53 12.69 11.16
CA ASP A 219 6.88 13.22 12.37
C ASP A 219 5.35 13.33 12.24
N GLY A 220 4.75 12.53 11.36
CA GLY A 220 3.31 12.49 11.14
C GLY A 220 2.74 11.08 10.98
N PRO A 221 1.46 10.95 10.62
CA PRO A 221 0.81 9.66 10.40
C PRO A 221 1.47 8.81 9.30
N THR A 222 1.44 7.50 9.49
CA THR A 222 2.03 6.51 8.59
C THR A 222 1.06 5.40 8.21
N PHE A 223 1.24 4.87 7.00
CA PHE A 223 0.51 3.73 6.47
C PHE A 223 1.48 2.58 6.16
N THR A 224 1.03 1.35 6.35
CA THR A 224 1.65 0.15 5.74
C THR A 224 0.64 -0.66 4.96
N ASP A 225 1.01 -1.07 3.76
CA ASP A 225 0.23 -2.08 3.01
C ASP A 225 0.45 -3.49 3.58
N SER A 226 -0.41 -4.43 3.18
CA SER A 226 -0.36 -5.82 3.67
C SER A 226 0.80 -6.65 3.07
N GLY A 227 1.44 -6.14 2.02
CA GLY A 227 2.39 -6.86 1.17
C GLY A 227 1.76 -7.85 0.18
N GLY A 228 0.44 -8.08 0.23
CA GLY A 228 -0.27 -9.04 -0.62
C GLY A 228 -0.10 -8.76 -2.13
N PHE A 229 -0.17 -7.48 -2.51
CA PHE A 229 0.02 -7.05 -3.90
C PHE A 229 1.40 -7.44 -4.45
N GLN A 230 2.46 -7.25 -3.67
CA GLN A 230 3.85 -7.46 -4.10
C GLN A 230 4.18 -8.94 -4.16
N VAL A 231 3.72 -9.71 -3.17
CA VAL A 231 3.83 -11.17 -3.16
C VAL A 231 3.22 -11.78 -4.43
N LEU A 232 2.05 -11.29 -4.86
CA LEU A 232 1.33 -11.81 -6.02
C LEU A 232 1.88 -11.26 -7.35
N SER A 233 2.19 -9.96 -7.44
CA SER A 233 2.66 -9.32 -8.68
C SER A 233 4.11 -9.67 -9.05
N LEU A 234 5.02 -9.71 -8.07
CA LEU A 234 6.42 -10.12 -8.30
C LEU A 234 6.51 -11.64 -8.48
N GLY A 235 5.68 -12.39 -7.76
CA GLY A 235 5.61 -13.84 -7.83
C GLY A 235 5.05 -14.37 -9.16
N ALA A 236 4.04 -13.75 -9.73
CA ALA A 236 3.43 -14.26 -10.98
C ALA A 236 4.09 -13.71 -12.26
N GLY A 237 5.20 -12.96 -12.15
CA GLY A 237 5.91 -12.43 -13.31
C GLY A 237 5.14 -11.35 -14.09
N PHE A 238 4.04 -10.84 -13.51
CA PHE A 238 3.25 -9.74 -14.07
C PHE A 238 4.11 -8.46 -14.08
N LYS A 239 4.11 -7.75 -15.21
CA LYS A 239 4.63 -6.36 -15.20
C LYS A 239 3.78 -5.59 -14.18
N LYS A 240 4.42 -4.72 -13.37
CA LYS A 240 3.82 -3.83 -12.34
C LYS A 240 2.72 -2.88 -12.84
N THR A 241 2.30 -3.02 -14.09
CA THR A 241 1.11 -2.42 -14.66
C THR A 241 0.15 -3.59 -14.86
N LEU A 242 -0.71 -3.86 -13.88
CA LEU A 242 -1.92 -4.63 -14.17
C LEU A 242 -2.54 -3.93 -15.37
N ALA A 243 -2.66 -4.64 -16.48
CA ALA A 243 -3.18 -4.07 -17.71
C ALA A 243 -4.66 -3.74 -17.46
N MET A 244 -4.92 -2.50 -17.06
CA MET A 244 -6.26 -1.95 -16.79
C MET A 244 -7.06 -1.73 -18.09
N ASP A 245 -6.57 -2.25 -19.21
CA ASP A 245 -7.08 -2.01 -20.55
C ASP A 245 -6.85 -3.25 -21.44
N VAL A 246 -7.55 -4.35 -21.11
CA VAL A 246 -7.59 -5.53 -21.99
C VAL A 246 -9.03 -6.03 -22.08
N THR A 247 -9.75 -5.54 -23.07
CA THR A 247 -11.02 -6.14 -23.49
C THR A 247 -10.77 -7.53 -24.08
N GLY A 248 -11.29 -8.58 -23.44
CA GLY A 248 -11.65 -9.83 -24.14
C GLY A 248 -10.74 -11.06 -23.96
N LEU A 249 -9.67 -11.02 -23.17
CA LEU A 249 -8.86 -12.21 -22.89
C LEU A 249 -9.09 -12.68 -21.45
N LYS A 250 -9.87 -13.76 -21.27
CA LYS A 250 -10.08 -14.42 -19.97
C LYS A 250 -9.24 -15.69 -19.92
N ASN A 251 -8.28 -15.76 -19.02
CA ASN A 251 -7.53 -16.99 -18.78
C ASN A 251 -7.05 -16.97 -17.32
N ASP A 252 -7.31 -18.06 -16.58
CA ASP A 252 -6.82 -18.21 -15.21
C ASP A 252 -5.28 -18.36 -15.16
N ASP A 253 -4.66 -18.67 -16.32
CA ASP A 253 -3.23 -18.92 -16.50
C ASP A 253 -2.53 -17.92 -17.44
N VAL A 254 -2.84 -16.61 -17.40
CA VAL A 254 -2.09 -15.63 -18.22
C VAL A 254 -0.64 -15.54 -17.74
N ILE A 255 0.20 -16.37 -18.33
CA ILE A 255 1.65 -16.43 -18.17
C ILE A 255 2.25 -15.72 -19.38
N ALA A 256 3.15 -14.77 -19.14
CA ALA A 256 4.03 -14.30 -20.20
C ALA A 256 4.92 -15.48 -20.64
N GLU A 257 4.91 -15.79 -21.94
CA GLU A 257 5.64 -16.92 -22.51
C GLU A 257 7.11 -16.94 -22.02
N GLY A 258 7.51 -18.02 -21.34
CA GLY A 258 8.86 -18.22 -20.81
C GLY A 258 9.10 -17.92 -19.31
N LYS A 259 8.07 -17.63 -18.49
CA LYS A 259 8.23 -17.42 -17.03
C LYS A 259 7.59 -18.53 -16.17
N THR A 260 8.31 -18.99 -15.15
CA THR A 260 7.80 -19.89 -14.11
C THR A 260 6.95 -19.15 -13.08
N ARG A 261 5.89 -19.80 -12.57
CA ARG A 261 5.02 -19.25 -11.52
C ARG A 261 5.81 -19.19 -10.20
N HIS A 262 6.20 -17.99 -9.75
CA HIS A 262 6.94 -17.78 -8.50
C HIS A 262 6.04 -17.51 -7.28
N ALA A 263 4.71 -17.50 -7.40
CA ALA A 263 3.76 -17.45 -6.28
C ALA A 263 2.59 -18.44 -6.40
N PHE A 264 2.27 -19.11 -5.29
CA PHE A 264 1.18 -20.08 -5.16
C PHE A 264 0.25 -19.68 -4.02
N VAL A 265 -1.05 -19.61 -4.31
CA VAL A 265 -2.11 -19.21 -3.37
C VAL A 265 -2.92 -20.43 -2.97
N ASP A 266 -3.13 -20.59 -1.67
CA ASP A 266 -4.02 -21.59 -1.07
C ASP A 266 -4.80 -20.95 0.10
N GLU A 267 -5.58 -21.71 0.86
CA GLU A 267 -6.38 -21.16 1.97
C GLU A 267 -5.54 -20.62 3.15
N ASP A 268 -4.30 -21.07 3.31
CA ASP A 268 -3.42 -20.66 4.40
C ASP A 268 -2.61 -19.40 4.04
N GLY A 269 -2.75 -18.88 2.81
CA GLY A 269 -2.08 -17.67 2.31
C GLY A 269 -1.30 -17.88 1.01
N VAL A 270 -0.16 -17.19 0.86
CA VAL A 270 0.64 -17.22 -0.37
C VAL A 270 2.09 -17.67 -0.11
N THR A 271 2.55 -18.62 -0.92
CA THR A 271 3.95 -19.08 -0.96
C THR A 271 4.64 -18.48 -2.16
N PHE A 272 5.81 -17.86 -1.99
CA PHE A 272 6.55 -17.23 -3.09
C PHE A 272 8.06 -17.39 -2.92
N HIS A 273 8.83 -16.97 -3.93
CA HIS A 273 10.29 -16.84 -3.80
C HIS A 273 10.65 -15.37 -3.62
N SER A 274 11.39 -15.06 -2.55
CA SER A 274 11.94 -13.73 -2.29
C SER A 274 12.71 -13.25 -3.53
N PRO A 275 12.33 -12.11 -4.14
CA PRO A 275 13.07 -11.52 -5.25
C PRO A 275 14.50 -11.14 -4.87
N LEU A 276 14.74 -10.86 -3.58
CA LEU A 276 16.05 -10.46 -3.08
C LEU A 276 16.97 -11.66 -2.83
N SER A 277 16.48 -12.69 -2.14
CA SER A 277 17.30 -13.81 -1.67
C SER A 277 17.11 -15.11 -2.47
N GLY A 278 16.07 -15.19 -3.29
CA GLY A 278 15.64 -16.42 -3.97
C GLY A 278 15.04 -17.48 -3.05
N LYS A 279 14.99 -17.24 -1.74
CA LYS A 279 14.45 -18.20 -0.76
C LYS A 279 12.94 -18.33 -0.90
N LYS A 280 12.44 -19.53 -0.67
CA LYS A 280 11.01 -19.79 -0.59
C LYS A 280 10.47 -19.26 0.75
N GLU A 281 9.48 -18.37 0.67
CA GLU A 281 8.84 -17.70 1.80
C GLU A 281 7.32 -17.89 1.77
N ARG A 282 6.69 -17.65 2.92
CA ARG A 282 5.26 -17.83 3.12
C ARG A 282 4.67 -16.62 3.83
N PHE A 283 3.66 -16.00 3.23
CA PHE A 283 2.87 -14.94 3.84
C PHE A 283 1.46 -15.46 4.11
N SER A 284 0.98 -15.31 5.35
CA SER A 284 -0.39 -15.59 5.76
C SER A 284 -1.02 -14.31 6.34
N ALA A 285 -2.32 -14.36 6.62
CA ALA A 285 -3.01 -13.30 7.34
C ALA A 285 -2.30 -12.93 8.65
N GLU A 286 -1.92 -13.93 9.45
CA GLU A 286 -1.27 -13.73 10.74
C GLU A 286 0.15 -13.16 10.57
N ILE A 287 0.94 -13.70 9.63
CA ILE A 287 2.30 -13.21 9.37
C ILE A 287 2.27 -11.74 8.92
N SER A 288 1.32 -11.36 8.06
CA SER A 288 1.16 -9.97 7.62
C SER A 288 0.83 -9.04 8.80
N MET A 289 -0.08 -9.45 9.71
CA MET A 289 -0.41 -8.66 10.90
C MET A 289 0.79 -8.54 11.85
N GLN A 290 1.54 -9.62 12.07
CA GLN A 290 2.75 -9.61 12.91
C GLN A 290 3.81 -8.66 12.37
N ILE A 291 4.07 -8.71 11.06
CA ILE A 291 5.01 -7.79 10.40
C ILE A 291 4.54 -6.35 10.59
N GLN A 292 3.30 -6.02 10.26
CA GLN A 292 2.82 -4.63 10.33
C GLN A 292 2.75 -4.10 11.79
N HIS A 293 2.46 -4.96 12.78
CA HIS A 293 2.54 -4.60 14.20
C HIS A 293 3.96 -4.30 14.70
N GLN A 294 4.95 -4.97 14.13
CA GLN A 294 6.36 -4.67 14.39
C GLN A 294 6.83 -3.40 13.66
N LEU A 295 6.31 -3.14 12.46
CA LEU A 295 6.57 -1.88 11.76
C LEU A 295 5.97 -0.68 12.50
N GLY A 296 4.81 -0.82 13.15
CA GLY A 296 4.26 0.21 14.02
C GLY A 296 3.66 1.41 13.28
N ALA A 297 3.11 1.22 12.08
CA ALA A 297 2.41 2.29 11.35
C ALA A 297 1.02 2.56 11.92
N ASP A 298 0.56 3.82 11.85
CA ASP A 298 -0.75 4.23 12.36
C ASP A 298 -1.92 3.51 11.70
N ILE A 299 -1.82 3.25 10.39
CA ILE A 299 -2.86 2.59 9.59
C ILE A 299 -2.26 1.41 8.85
N MET A 300 -2.86 0.24 9.03
CA MET A 300 -2.48 -1.03 8.42
C MET A 300 -3.60 -1.55 7.51
N PHE A 301 -3.25 -2.31 6.48
CA PHE A 301 -4.25 -3.01 5.66
C PHE A 301 -4.27 -4.50 5.95
N ALA A 302 -5.48 -5.05 6.04
CA ALA A 302 -5.69 -6.50 6.15
C ALA A 302 -5.11 -7.24 4.94
N PHE A 303 -4.57 -8.43 5.17
CA PHE A 303 -4.06 -9.29 4.11
C PHE A 303 -5.21 -9.82 3.24
N ASP A 304 -5.05 -9.64 1.94
CA ASP A 304 -6.07 -9.94 0.93
C ASP A 304 -5.46 -10.69 -0.26
N GLU A 305 -6.33 -11.26 -1.09
CA GLU A 305 -5.90 -11.84 -2.36
C GLU A 305 -6.14 -10.86 -3.50
N LEU A 306 -5.04 -10.45 -4.14
CA LEU A 306 -5.11 -9.65 -5.34
C LEU A 306 -5.49 -10.52 -6.55
N THR A 307 -6.53 -10.10 -7.26
CA THR A 307 -6.92 -10.65 -8.55
C THR A 307 -6.61 -9.68 -9.70
N THR A 308 -6.71 -10.16 -10.93
CA THR A 308 -6.59 -9.36 -12.16
C THR A 308 -7.88 -9.43 -12.96
N LEU A 309 -8.13 -8.45 -13.85
CA LEU A 309 -9.29 -8.49 -14.75
C LEU A 309 -9.28 -9.67 -15.73
N MET A 310 -8.13 -10.35 -15.88
CA MET A 310 -7.97 -11.52 -16.74
C MET A 310 -8.49 -12.80 -16.10
N ASN A 311 -8.59 -12.83 -14.76
CA ASN A 311 -9.10 -13.99 -14.04
C ASN A 311 -10.59 -14.22 -14.33
N THR A 312 -10.99 -15.49 -14.39
CA THR A 312 -12.40 -15.82 -14.62
C THR A 312 -13.29 -15.31 -13.49
N ARG A 313 -14.57 -15.06 -13.79
CA ARG A 313 -15.58 -14.71 -12.76
C ARG A 313 -15.59 -15.72 -11.60
N ARG A 314 -15.48 -17.02 -11.91
CA ARG A 314 -15.41 -18.09 -10.90
C ARG A 314 -14.21 -17.92 -9.97
N TYR A 315 -13.05 -17.56 -10.50
CA TYR A 315 -11.87 -17.26 -9.69
C TYR A 315 -12.09 -16.01 -8.82
N GLN A 316 -12.70 -14.96 -9.39
CA GLN A 316 -13.03 -13.73 -8.66
C GLN A 316 -13.97 -14.01 -7.48
N GLU A 317 -15.01 -14.82 -7.68
CA GLU A 317 -15.92 -15.27 -6.63
C GLU A 317 -15.18 -16.03 -5.52
N ALA A 318 -14.33 -17.00 -5.89
CA ALA A 318 -13.54 -17.75 -4.93
C ALA A 318 -12.56 -16.86 -4.14
N SER A 319 -11.96 -15.87 -4.80
CA SER A 319 -11.00 -14.94 -4.20
C SER A 319 -11.66 -13.95 -3.25
N VAL A 320 -12.87 -13.45 -3.56
CA VAL A 320 -13.67 -12.64 -2.62
C VAL A 320 -13.94 -13.43 -1.33
N GLU A 321 -14.39 -14.67 -1.46
CA GLU A 321 -14.67 -15.52 -0.30
C GLU A 321 -13.40 -15.86 0.50
N ARG A 322 -12.25 -16.08 -0.18
CA ARG A 322 -10.96 -16.29 0.49
C ARG A 322 -10.48 -15.04 1.21
N THR A 323 -10.59 -13.87 0.57
CA THR A 323 -10.28 -12.57 1.18
C THR A 323 -11.11 -12.34 2.43
N PHE A 324 -12.41 -12.68 2.44
CA PHE A 324 -13.23 -12.59 3.63
C PHE A 324 -12.78 -13.54 4.77
N ARG A 325 -12.37 -14.77 4.44
CA ARG A 325 -11.80 -15.70 5.44
C ARG A 325 -10.47 -15.19 6.00
N TRP A 326 -9.61 -14.62 5.18
CA TRP A 326 -8.35 -14.00 5.62
C TRP A 326 -8.59 -12.72 6.42
N ALA A 327 -9.58 -11.92 6.07
CA ALA A 327 -9.98 -10.74 6.82
C ALA A 327 -10.37 -11.09 8.28
N LYS A 328 -11.15 -12.17 8.48
CA LYS A 328 -11.47 -12.69 9.83
C LYS A 328 -10.22 -13.05 10.63
N ARG A 329 -9.25 -13.70 9.98
CA ARG A 329 -7.96 -14.07 10.60
C ARG A 329 -7.12 -12.84 10.92
N CYS A 330 -7.11 -11.83 10.04
CA CYS A 330 -6.43 -10.56 10.29
C CYS A 330 -7.01 -9.85 11.52
N VAL A 331 -8.35 -9.75 11.63
CA VAL A 331 -9.01 -9.14 12.79
C VAL A 331 -8.64 -9.88 14.08
N ALA A 332 -8.72 -11.21 14.07
CA ALA A 332 -8.38 -12.02 15.25
C ALA A 332 -6.92 -11.85 15.70
N GLU A 333 -5.97 -11.89 14.76
CA GLU A 333 -4.55 -11.70 15.10
C GLU A 333 -4.25 -10.24 15.49
N HIS A 334 -4.90 -9.27 14.85
CA HIS A 334 -4.79 -7.86 15.21
C HIS A 334 -5.26 -7.60 16.64
N HIS A 335 -6.42 -8.12 17.03
CA HIS A 335 -6.94 -8.01 18.41
C HIS A 335 -5.96 -8.59 19.44
N LYS A 336 -5.43 -9.78 19.16
CA LYS A 336 -4.42 -10.43 20.02
C LYS A 336 -3.16 -9.57 20.15
N LEU A 337 -2.60 -9.12 19.02
CA LEU A 337 -1.36 -8.34 19.01
C LEU A 337 -1.53 -6.97 19.67
N THR A 338 -2.68 -6.31 19.48
CA THR A 338 -3.01 -5.04 20.17
C THR A 338 -3.03 -5.21 21.68
N GLN A 339 -3.53 -6.34 22.18
CA GLN A 339 -3.49 -6.64 23.62
C GLN A 339 -2.07 -6.94 24.11
N GLU A 340 -1.33 -7.77 23.38
CA GLU A 340 0.05 -8.16 23.70
C GLU A 340 1.02 -6.99 23.67
N ARG A 341 0.75 -5.98 22.83
CA ARG A 341 1.56 -4.77 22.62
C ARG A 341 0.86 -3.51 23.10
N SER A 342 0.14 -3.59 24.21
CA SER A 342 -0.61 -2.47 24.80
C SER A 342 0.25 -1.29 25.28
N ASP A 343 1.58 -1.47 25.33
CA ASP A 343 2.56 -0.40 25.56
C ASP A 343 2.85 0.44 24.31
N LYS A 344 2.41 -0.01 23.13
CA LYS A 344 2.59 0.68 21.85
C LYS A 344 1.35 1.49 21.47
N PRO A 345 1.49 2.55 20.66
CA PRO A 345 0.34 3.25 20.08
C PRO A 345 -0.57 2.29 19.31
N TYR A 346 -1.88 2.53 19.37
CA TYR A 346 -2.85 1.74 18.61
C TYR A 346 -2.63 1.91 17.11
N GLN A 347 -2.71 0.80 16.37
CA GLN A 347 -2.58 0.78 14.91
C GLN A 347 -3.95 0.43 14.32
N ALA A 348 -4.55 1.33 13.56
CA ALA A 348 -5.82 1.09 12.92
C ALA A 348 -5.73 0.00 11.85
N LEU A 349 -6.73 -0.87 11.76
CA LEU A 349 -6.79 -1.92 10.75
C LEU A 349 -7.87 -1.64 9.71
N PHE A 350 -7.48 -1.54 8.45
CA PHE A 350 -8.39 -1.32 7.32
C PHE A 350 -8.68 -2.64 6.60
N GLY A 351 -9.97 -2.93 6.39
CA GLY A 351 -10.41 -4.10 5.62
C GLY A 351 -10.38 -3.82 4.13
N VAL A 352 -9.87 -4.74 3.30
CA VAL A 352 -9.77 -4.53 1.84
C VAL A 352 -10.97 -5.16 1.12
N VAL A 353 -11.65 -4.36 0.31
CA VAL A 353 -12.78 -4.79 -0.52
C VAL A 353 -12.29 -5.17 -1.91
N GLN A 354 -12.50 -6.44 -2.29
CA GLN A 354 -12.21 -7.02 -3.61
C GLN A 354 -13.50 -7.16 -4.45
N GLY A 355 -13.44 -7.77 -5.64
CA GLY A 355 -14.63 -8.09 -6.45
C GLY A 355 -14.58 -7.71 -7.94
N ALA A 356 -13.43 -7.22 -8.40
CA ALA A 356 -13.19 -6.80 -9.78
C ALA A 356 -14.25 -5.79 -10.31
N ASN A 357 -14.78 -6.01 -11.52
CA ASN A 357 -15.79 -5.16 -12.17
C ASN A 357 -17.23 -5.65 -11.95
N TYR A 358 -17.48 -6.54 -10.99
CA TYR A 358 -18.78 -7.14 -10.78
C TYR A 358 -19.49 -6.49 -9.59
N GLU A 359 -20.57 -5.74 -9.87
CA GLU A 359 -21.39 -5.09 -8.84
C GLU A 359 -21.82 -6.06 -7.73
N ASP A 360 -22.33 -7.24 -8.11
CA ASP A 360 -22.81 -8.23 -7.16
C ASP A 360 -21.71 -8.81 -6.25
N LEU A 361 -20.45 -8.82 -6.73
CA LEU A 361 -19.30 -9.21 -5.91
C LEU A 361 -18.82 -8.06 -5.04
N ARG A 362 -18.79 -6.84 -5.58
CA ARG A 362 -18.36 -5.63 -4.85
C ARG A 362 -19.27 -5.34 -3.66
N ARG A 363 -20.58 -5.34 -3.87
CA ARG A 363 -21.56 -5.13 -2.78
C ARG A 363 -21.46 -6.19 -1.71
N ARG A 364 -21.38 -7.46 -2.12
CA ARG A 364 -21.23 -8.59 -1.19
C ARG A 364 -19.94 -8.51 -0.39
N ALA A 365 -18.81 -8.25 -1.05
CA ALA A 365 -17.51 -8.10 -0.40
C ALA A 365 -17.52 -6.91 0.58
N ALA A 366 -18.07 -5.76 0.17
CA ALA A 366 -18.19 -4.58 1.02
C ALA A 366 -19.03 -4.86 2.27
N SER A 367 -20.22 -5.46 2.11
CA SER A 367 -21.09 -5.85 3.23
C SER A 367 -20.42 -6.85 4.18
N GLN A 368 -19.75 -7.87 3.62
CA GLN A 368 -19.00 -8.86 4.42
C GLN A 368 -17.86 -8.20 5.22
N ILE A 369 -17.04 -7.38 4.57
CA ILE A 369 -15.92 -6.69 5.22
C ILE A 369 -16.43 -5.69 6.26
N ALA A 370 -17.50 -4.94 5.97
CA ALA A 370 -18.13 -4.01 6.92
C ALA A 370 -18.72 -4.70 8.16
N SER A 371 -19.06 -5.99 8.08
CA SER A 371 -19.54 -6.77 9.23
C SER A 371 -18.43 -7.12 10.24
N LEU A 372 -17.16 -6.90 9.89
CA LEU A 372 -16.01 -7.17 10.75
C LEU A 372 -15.53 -5.89 11.45
N ASP A 373 -14.73 -6.06 12.51
CA ASP A 373 -14.22 -4.96 13.34
C ASP A 373 -13.00 -4.26 12.71
N PHE A 374 -13.23 -3.53 11.62
CA PHE A 374 -12.23 -2.68 10.97
C PHE A 374 -12.40 -1.20 11.32
N ASP A 375 -11.31 -0.46 11.36
CA ASP A 375 -11.28 0.99 11.63
C ASP A 375 -11.60 1.82 10.39
N GLY A 376 -11.32 1.27 9.21
CA GLY A 376 -11.57 1.87 7.90
C GLY A 376 -11.54 0.82 6.79
N PHE A 377 -11.59 1.27 5.54
CA PHE A 377 -11.72 0.36 4.40
C PHE A 377 -10.81 0.73 3.24
N GLY A 378 -10.11 -0.27 2.70
CA GLY A 378 -9.39 -0.18 1.43
C GLY A 378 -10.31 -0.54 0.26
N LEU A 379 -10.45 0.37 -0.71
CA LEU A 379 -11.16 0.18 -1.96
C LEU A 379 -10.16 -0.38 -2.97
N GLY A 380 -10.02 -1.71 -2.96
CA GLY A 380 -8.94 -2.42 -3.65
C GLY A 380 -9.38 -3.21 -4.87
N GLY A 381 -8.46 -4.04 -5.37
CA GLY A 381 -8.71 -4.99 -6.45
C GLY A 381 -8.59 -4.41 -7.86
N ALA A 382 -8.64 -5.29 -8.85
CA ALA A 382 -8.53 -4.88 -10.24
C ALA A 382 -9.84 -4.24 -10.72
N PHE A 383 -9.82 -2.97 -11.11
CA PHE A 383 -10.98 -2.31 -11.72
C PHE A 383 -10.63 -1.69 -13.07
N GLU A 384 -11.62 -1.63 -13.95
CA GLU A 384 -11.55 -0.83 -15.18
C GLU A 384 -11.71 0.66 -14.83
N LYS A 385 -10.76 1.49 -15.26
CA LYS A 385 -10.76 2.94 -14.98
C LYS A 385 -12.09 3.61 -15.35
N ARG A 386 -12.66 3.22 -16.48
CA ARG A 386 -13.91 3.80 -17.02
C ARG A 386 -15.14 3.66 -16.09
N ILE A 387 -15.14 2.68 -15.19
CA ILE A 387 -16.24 2.43 -14.23
C ILE A 387 -15.77 2.58 -12.78
N MET A 388 -14.64 3.26 -12.55
CA MET A 388 -14.09 3.52 -11.21
C MET A 388 -15.14 4.14 -10.28
N GLY A 389 -15.82 5.21 -10.73
CA GLY A 389 -16.83 5.90 -9.94
C GLY A 389 -17.99 4.99 -9.55
N GLU A 390 -18.45 4.15 -10.48
CA GLU A 390 -19.52 3.17 -10.24
C GLU A 390 -19.10 2.14 -9.19
N ILE A 391 -17.88 1.59 -9.31
CA ILE A 391 -17.34 0.62 -8.34
C ILE A 391 -17.20 1.26 -6.96
N CYS A 392 -16.68 2.49 -6.87
CA CYS A 392 -16.59 3.21 -5.60
C CYS A 392 -17.98 3.40 -4.97
N ALA A 393 -18.98 3.79 -5.77
CA ALA A 393 -20.35 3.96 -5.30
C ALA A 393 -20.96 2.63 -4.81
N TRP A 394 -20.82 1.53 -5.55
CA TRP A 394 -21.31 0.21 -5.14
C TRP A 394 -20.71 -0.26 -3.82
N ILE A 395 -19.43 0.01 -3.60
CA ILE A 395 -18.76 -0.30 -2.34
C ILE A 395 -19.31 0.62 -1.24
N CYS A 396 -19.33 1.93 -1.48
CA CYS A 396 -19.71 2.93 -0.47
C CYS A 396 -21.18 2.88 -0.06
N ASP A 397 -22.08 2.37 -0.90
CA ASP A 397 -23.46 2.07 -0.53
C ASP A 397 -23.56 1.09 0.65
N GLU A 398 -22.60 0.15 0.76
CA GLU A 398 -22.61 -0.93 1.74
C GLU A 398 -21.69 -0.65 2.94
N LEU A 399 -20.81 0.36 2.85
CA LEU A 399 -19.87 0.72 3.91
C LEU A 399 -20.47 1.73 4.89
N PRO A 400 -20.11 1.67 6.19
CA PRO A 400 -20.52 2.68 7.15
C PRO A 400 -19.94 4.06 6.80
N GLU A 401 -20.70 5.11 7.09
CA GLU A 401 -20.33 6.49 6.73
C GLU A 401 -19.29 7.08 7.70
N ASN A 402 -19.27 6.63 8.96
CA ASN A 402 -18.41 7.12 10.04
C ASN A 402 -17.02 6.47 10.06
N LYS A 403 -16.56 5.89 8.94
CA LYS A 403 -15.25 5.26 8.81
C LYS A 403 -14.58 5.69 7.50
N PRO A 404 -13.26 5.90 7.50
CA PRO A 404 -12.53 6.41 6.34
C PRO A 404 -12.31 5.32 5.29
N ARG A 405 -12.12 5.77 4.05
CA ARG A 405 -12.04 4.95 2.83
C ARG A 405 -10.79 5.30 2.03
N HIS A 406 -9.90 4.34 1.87
CA HIS A 406 -8.64 4.50 1.16
C HIS A 406 -8.72 3.86 -0.23
N VAL A 407 -8.46 4.62 -1.28
CA VAL A 407 -8.47 4.14 -2.67
C VAL A 407 -7.07 3.71 -3.07
N LEU A 408 -6.90 2.40 -3.28
CA LEU A 408 -5.59 1.77 -3.41
C LEU A 408 -4.99 1.96 -4.81
N GLY A 409 -3.81 2.58 -4.90
CA GLY A 409 -2.93 2.56 -6.06
C GLY A 409 -3.31 3.46 -7.24
N ILE A 410 -3.89 4.64 -6.99
CA ILE A 410 -4.44 5.55 -8.01
C ILE A 410 -3.81 6.93 -8.00
N ALA A 411 -3.44 7.42 -9.19
CA ALA A 411 -2.95 8.79 -9.40
C ALA A 411 -3.28 9.38 -10.78
N ALA A 412 -4.24 8.83 -11.52
CA ALA A 412 -4.75 9.59 -12.68
C ALA A 412 -5.71 10.67 -12.16
N VAL A 413 -5.64 11.87 -12.73
CA VAL A 413 -6.39 13.04 -12.23
C VAL A 413 -7.89 12.81 -12.31
N ASP A 414 -8.38 12.27 -13.42
CA ASP A 414 -9.77 11.85 -13.63
C ASP A 414 -10.20 10.71 -12.70
N ASP A 415 -9.35 9.71 -12.49
CA ASP A 415 -9.63 8.62 -11.54
C ASP A 415 -9.77 9.16 -10.10
N ILE A 416 -8.94 10.14 -9.69
CA ILE A 416 -9.03 10.79 -8.38
C ILE A 416 -10.37 11.51 -8.24
N PHE A 417 -10.76 12.37 -9.20
CA PHE A 417 -12.05 13.05 -9.13
C PHE A 417 -13.23 12.07 -9.08
N ALA A 418 -13.20 11.03 -9.92
CA ALA A 418 -14.25 10.02 -9.95
C ALA A 418 -14.36 9.26 -8.62
N ALA A 419 -13.24 8.93 -8.00
CA ALA A 419 -13.22 8.22 -6.73
C ALA A 419 -13.59 9.13 -5.55
N VAL A 420 -13.12 10.38 -5.51
CA VAL A 420 -13.53 11.36 -4.48
C VAL A 420 -15.04 11.61 -4.54
N GLU A 421 -15.60 11.88 -5.72
CA GLU A 421 -17.05 12.11 -5.90
C GLU A 421 -17.89 10.93 -5.36
N ASN A 422 -17.32 9.74 -5.37
CA ASN A 422 -17.95 8.48 -4.97
C ASN A 422 -17.37 7.88 -3.67
N GLY A 423 -16.76 8.71 -2.82
CA GLY A 423 -16.49 8.38 -1.40
C GLY A 423 -15.07 7.96 -1.04
N GLY A 424 -14.07 8.22 -1.89
CA GLY A 424 -12.65 8.02 -1.55
C GLY A 424 -12.09 9.17 -0.69
N ASP A 425 -11.53 8.84 0.47
CA ASP A 425 -10.98 9.79 1.45
C ASP A 425 -9.45 9.93 1.36
N THR A 426 -8.73 8.88 0.97
CA THR A 426 -7.27 8.92 0.84
C THR A 426 -6.79 8.12 -0.37
N PHE A 427 -5.65 8.52 -0.95
CA PHE A 427 -5.17 7.99 -2.22
C PHE A 427 -3.65 7.79 -2.18
N ASP A 428 -3.16 6.59 -2.47
CA ASP A 428 -1.73 6.33 -2.62
C ASP A 428 -1.34 6.05 -4.07
N CYS A 429 -0.16 6.47 -4.48
CA CYS A 429 0.42 5.98 -5.72
C CYS A 429 1.93 6.19 -5.82
N VAL A 430 2.64 5.19 -6.34
CA VAL A 430 4.07 5.32 -6.70
C VAL A 430 4.30 6.09 -7.99
N ALA A 431 3.26 6.33 -8.81
CA ALA A 431 3.39 6.86 -10.15
C ALA A 431 4.06 8.24 -10.19
N PRO A 432 3.71 9.24 -9.35
CA PRO A 432 4.27 10.59 -9.44
C PRO A 432 5.79 10.60 -9.30
N ALA A 433 6.33 10.02 -8.23
CA ALA A 433 7.77 9.81 -8.07
C ALA A 433 8.37 8.96 -9.20
N ARG A 434 7.74 7.84 -9.57
CA ARG A 434 8.30 6.90 -10.57
C ARG A 434 8.48 7.53 -11.94
N VAL A 435 7.47 8.24 -12.44
CA VAL A 435 7.54 8.83 -13.78
C VAL A 435 8.36 10.12 -13.78
N GLY A 436 8.43 10.84 -12.65
CA GLY A 436 9.30 11.99 -12.46
C GLY A 436 10.78 11.66 -12.70
N ARG A 437 11.26 10.54 -12.17
CA ARG A 437 12.64 10.05 -12.41
C ARG A 437 12.94 9.75 -13.87
N ASN A 438 11.92 9.52 -14.68
CA ASN A 438 12.03 9.31 -16.13
C ASN A 438 11.67 10.57 -16.95
N GLY A 439 11.59 11.72 -16.28
CA GLY A 439 11.38 13.04 -16.88
C GLY A 439 9.92 13.40 -17.19
N ALA A 440 8.94 12.60 -16.78
CA ALA A 440 7.53 12.97 -16.92
C ALA A 440 7.09 13.90 -15.78
N ILE A 441 6.60 15.08 -16.15
CA ILE A 441 6.24 16.17 -15.25
C ILE A 441 4.74 16.41 -15.33
N TYR A 442 4.06 16.42 -14.18
CA TYR A 442 2.64 16.77 -14.05
C TYR A 442 2.47 18.28 -13.91
N THR A 443 1.49 18.85 -14.60
CA THR A 443 1.09 20.26 -14.49
C THR A 443 -0.42 20.37 -14.65
N HIS A 444 -1.01 21.52 -14.32
CA HIS A 444 -2.44 21.78 -14.55
C HIS A 444 -2.81 21.74 -16.05
N ASP A 445 -1.85 21.94 -16.95
CA ASP A 445 -2.04 21.87 -18.41
C ASP A 445 -1.71 20.48 -19.00
N GLY A 446 -1.64 19.46 -18.14
CA GLY A 446 -1.40 18.07 -18.49
C GLY A 446 0.02 17.61 -18.17
N ARG A 447 0.30 16.35 -18.53
CA ARG A 447 1.62 15.72 -18.37
C ARG A 447 2.49 15.91 -19.60
N TYR A 448 3.75 16.31 -19.41
CA TYR A 448 4.75 16.36 -20.48
C TYR A 448 6.06 15.68 -20.07
N ASN A 449 6.96 15.44 -21.03
CA ASN A 449 8.30 14.92 -20.73
C ASN A 449 9.37 16.00 -20.91
N VAL A 450 10.06 16.38 -19.82
CA VAL A 450 11.07 17.44 -19.79
C VAL A 450 12.35 17.08 -20.56
N LEU A 451 12.58 15.80 -20.87
CA LEU A 451 13.72 15.33 -21.68
C LEU A 451 13.59 15.63 -23.18
N ARG A 452 12.47 16.19 -23.65
CA ARG A 452 12.29 16.60 -25.04
C ARG A 452 13.22 17.77 -25.39
N ALA A 453 13.75 17.77 -26.61
CA ALA A 453 14.73 18.76 -27.08
C ALA A 453 14.27 20.22 -26.93
N ARG A 454 12.97 20.50 -27.07
CA ARG A 454 12.39 21.85 -26.88
C ARG A 454 12.63 22.48 -25.50
N PHE A 455 13.13 21.71 -24.54
CA PHE A 455 13.39 22.18 -23.17
C PHE A 455 14.87 22.42 -22.89
N THR A 456 15.78 22.22 -23.85
CA THR A 456 17.23 22.42 -23.65
C THR A 456 17.60 23.85 -23.28
N ASP A 457 16.82 24.83 -23.72
CA ASP A 457 17.00 26.28 -23.53
C ASP A 457 15.74 26.96 -22.95
N ASP A 458 14.83 26.18 -22.35
CA ASP A 458 13.64 26.71 -21.66
C ASP A 458 13.98 27.08 -20.21
N PHE A 459 14.24 28.36 -19.96
CA PHE A 459 14.62 28.86 -18.63
C PHE A 459 13.43 29.09 -17.67
N ARG A 460 12.20 28.76 -18.08
CA ARG A 460 11.02 28.80 -17.20
C ARG A 460 11.04 27.66 -16.18
N PRO A 461 10.30 27.77 -15.06
CA PRO A 461 10.12 26.65 -14.13
C PRO A 461 9.38 25.48 -14.77
N LEU A 462 9.39 24.30 -14.13
CA LEU A 462 8.62 23.13 -14.61
C LEU A 462 7.14 23.50 -14.82
N GLU A 463 6.58 24.28 -13.89
CA GLU A 463 5.27 24.88 -13.98
C GLU A 463 5.27 26.31 -13.42
N VAL A 464 4.66 27.25 -14.15
CA VAL A 464 4.53 28.63 -13.69
C VAL A 464 3.47 28.70 -12.59
N GLY A 465 3.81 29.31 -11.46
CA GLY A 465 2.91 29.44 -10.31
C GLY A 465 2.90 28.23 -9.37
N CYS A 466 3.69 27.19 -9.64
CA CYS A 466 3.95 26.14 -8.66
C CYS A 466 4.90 26.66 -7.57
N ASP A 467 4.56 26.37 -6.32
CA ASP A 467 5.28 26.81 -5.12
C ASP A 467 6.29 25.79 -4.61
N CYS A 468 6.51 24.68 -5.33
CA CYS A 468 7.51 23.69 -4.94
C CYS A 468 8.94 24.23 -5.08
N TYR A 469 9.85 23.68 -4.28
CA TYR A 469 11.28 24.03 -4.31
C TYR A 469 11.86 23.98 -5.74
N THR A 470 11.51 22.95 -6.52
CA THR A 470 12.01 22.82 -7.90
C THR A 470 11.60 24.00 -8.78
N CYS A 471 10.33 24.41 -8.75
CA CYS A 471 9.82 25.50 -9.57
C CYS A 471 10.29 26.88 -9.10
N GLN A 472 10.62 27.04 -7.83
CA GLN A 472 11.12 28.32 -7.30
C GLN A 472 12.61 28.55 -7.62
N HIS A 473 13.38 27.48 -7.86
CA HIS A 473 14.85 27.57 -7.92
C HIS A 473 15.48 27.06 -9.21
N TYR A 474 14.77 26.24 -10.00
CA TYR A 474 15.34 25.58 -11.18
C TYR A 474 14.49 25.76 -12.43
N SER A 475 15.18 25.86 -13.56
CA SER A 475 14.54 25.90 -14.87
C SER A 475 14.30 24.49 -15.44
N ARG A 476 13.40 24.41 -16.42
CA ARG A 476 13.23 23.21 -17.26
C ARG A 476 14.53 22.83 -17.96
N ALA A 477 15.32 23.79 -18.43
CA ALA A 477 16.63 23.56 -19.04
C ALA A 477 17.61 22.87 -18.10
N TYR A 478 17.68 23.31 -16.83
CA TYR A 478 18.51 22.65 -15.83
C TYR A 478 18.01 21.23 -15.55
N VAL A 479 16.72 21.05 -15.27
CA VAL A 479 16.14 19.74 -14.96
C VAL A 479 16.30 18.77 -16.15
N HIS A 480 16.11 19.25 -17.38
CA HIS A 480 16.40 18.52 -18.62
C HIS A 480 17.85 18.03 -18.62
N HIS A 481 18.80 18.93 -18.41
CA HIS A 481 20.23 18.62 -18.42
C HIS A 481 20.59 17.58 -17.37
N VAL A 482 20.23 17.78 -16.10
CA VAL A 482 20.62 16.86 -15.02
C VAL A 482 19.95 15.49 -15.15
N LEU A 483 18.71 15.41 -15.65
CA LEU A 483 18.08 14.12 -15.95
C LEU A 483 18.73 13.41 -17.14
N LYS A 484 19.13 14.13 -18.20
CA LYS A 484 19.89 13.56 -19.34
C LYS A 484 21.24 13.03 -18.89
N CYS A 485 21.91 13.73 -17.98
CA CYS A 485 23.17 13.30 -17.36
C CYS A 485 23.00 12.16 -16.35
N LYS A 486 21.76 11.75 -16.04
CA LYS A 486 21.43 10.73 -15.03
C LYS A 486 21.91 11.10 -13.62
N GLU A 487 22.00 12.39 -13.33
CA GLU A 487 22.32 12.89 -12.00
C GLU A 487 21.15 12.66 -11.04
N MET A 488 21.44 12.18 -9.83
CA MET A 488 20.41 11.88 -8.82
C MET A 488 19.56 13.11 -8.47
N THR A 489 20.15 14.31 -8.53
CA THR A 489 19.46 15.58 -8.31
C THR A 489 18.32 15.79 -9.32
N GLY A 490 18.46 15.34 -10.57
CA GLY A 490 17.38 15.44 -11.56
C GLY A 490 16.15 14.63 -11.13
N SER A 491 16.36 13.41 -10.63
CA SER A 491 15.31 12.56 -10.07
C SER A 491 14.65 13.22 -8.86
N THR A 492 15.46 13.77 -7.95
CA THR A 492 15.01 14.48 -6.75
C THR A 492 14.09 15.64 -7.10
N LEU A 493 14.54 16.53 -7.98
CA LEU A 493 13.80 17.74 -8.38
C LEU A 493 12.48 17.40 -9.08
N ALA A 494 12.48 16.40 -9.97
CA ALA A 494 11.27 15.97 -10.66
C ALA A 494 10.26 15.31 -9.70
N THR A 495 10.73 14.53 -8.72
CA THR A 495 9.88 13.93 -7.68
C THR A 495 9.26 15.00 -6.78
N ILE A 496 10.06 15.96 -6.26
CA ILE A 496 9.54 17.08 -5.45
C ILE A 496 8.38 17.79 -6.16
N HIS A 497 8.54 18.09 -7.45
CA HIS A 497 7.50 18.76 -8.24
C HIS A 497 6.25 17.90 -8.38
N ASN A 498 6.40 16.64 -8.79
CA ASN A 498 5.25 15.76 -9.05
C ASN A 498 4.48 15.43 -7.77
N GLU A 499 5.15 15.21 -6.64
CA GLU A 499 4.48 14.96 -5.36
C GLU A 499 3.69 16.21 -4.92
N ARG A 500 4.27 17.42 -5.04
CA ARG A 500 3.54 18.67 -4.73
C ARG A 500 2.28 18.84 -5.58
N PHE A 501 2.33 18.47 -6.86
CA PHE A 501 1.16 18.54 -7.74
C PHE A 501 -0.02 17.72 -7.18
N PHE A 502 0.22 16.48 -6.74
CA PHE A 502 -0.85 15.62 -6.22
C PHE A 502 -1.30 16.01 -4.82
N VAL A 503 -0.39 16.37 -3.92
CA VAL A 503 -0.76 16.88 -2.60
C VAL A 503 -1.69 18.10 -2.75
N ARG A 504 -1.29 19.06 -3.59
CA ARG A 504 -2.07 20.26 -3.83
C ARG A 504 -3.39 19.99 -4.55
N LEU A 505 -3.44 19.03 -5.49
CA LEU A 505 -4.68 18.64 -6.15
C LEU A 505 -5.74 18.16 -5.13
N LEU A 506 -5.34 17.33 -4.16
CA LEU A 506 -6.25 16.84 -3.14
C LEU A 506 -6.62 17.94 -2.12
N ASP A 507 -5.72 18.88 -1.85
CA ASP A 507 -6.04 20.09 -1.07
C ASP A 507 -7.10 20.95 -1.76
N GLU A 508 -6.94 21.25 -3.04
CA GLU A 508 -7.91 22.02 -3.83
C GLU A 508 -9.27 21.30 -3.92
N ILE A 509 -9.25 19.97 -4.09
CA ILE A 509 -10.46 19.15 -4.07
C ILE A 509 -11.18 19.26 -2.73
N ARG A 510 -10.45 19.16 -1.62
CA ARG A 510 -11.03 19.29 -0.27
C ARG A 510 -11.66 20.66 -0.06
N ASP A 511 -10.93 21.73 -0.39
CA ASP A 511 -11.44 23.11 -0.32
C ASP A 511 -12.69 23.31 -1.20
N SER A 512 -12.77 22.62 -2.34
CA SER A 512 -13.91 22.71 -3.25
C SER A 512 -15.17 22.02 -2.74
N ILE A 513 -15.03 20.93 -1.99
CA ILE A 513 -16.18 20.27 -1.36
C ILE A 513 -16.68 21.15 -0.22
N ASP A 514 -15.79 21.65 0.64
CA ASP A 514 -16.13 22.54 1.75
C ASP A 514 -16.72 23.87 1.28
N GLY A 515 -16.23 24.39 0.15
CA GLY A 515 -16.72 25.63 -0.46
C GLY A 515 -17.93 25.47 -1.38
N GLY A 516 -18.35 24.25 -1.70
CA GLY A 516 -19.50 23.97 -2.57
C GLY A 516 -19.27 24.26 -4.06
N TRP A 517 -18.01 24.18 -4.55
CA TRP A 517 -17.62 24.41 -5.95
C TRP A 517 -16.83 23.24 -6.57
N PHE A 518 -17.04 22.02 -6.05
CA PHE A 518 -16.36 20.80 -6.51
C PHE A 518 -16.55 20.51 -8.01
N TYR A 519 -17.76 20.69 -8.54
CA TYR A 519 -18.04 20.36 -9.94
C TYR A 519 -17.39 21.35 -10.91
N GLU A 520 -17.34 22.63 -10.54
CA GLU A 520 -16.60 23.67 -11.25
C GLU A 520 -15.11 23.31 -11.30
N LEU A 521 -14.50 23.00 -10.14
CA LEU A 521 -13.10 22.59 -10.08
C LEU A 521 -12.84 21.35 -10.94
N ARG A 522 -13.67 20.31 -10.82
CA ARG A 522 -13.55 19.07 -11.58
C ARG A 522 -13.57 19.36 -13.08
N ASP A 523 -14.61 20.04 -13.53
CA ASP A 523 -14.85 20.25 -14.96
C ASP A 523 -13.75 21.14 -15.56
N GLU A 524 -13.34 22.21 -14.87
CA GLU A 524 -12.23 23.07 -15.29
C GLU A 524 -10.89 22.33 -15.30
N THR A 525 -10.59 21.58 -14.24
CA THR A 525 -9.32 20.84 -14.11
C THR A 525 -9.20 19.78 -15.19
N LEU A 526 -10.25 18.97 -15.41
CA LEU A 526 -10.22 17.91 -16.42
C LEU A 526 -10.17 18.49 -17.84
N ALA A 527 -10.94 19.54 -18.12
CA ALA A 527 -10.89 20.21 -19.42
C ALA A 527 -9.48 20.80 -19.68
N ARG A 528 -8.87 21.44 -18.68
CA ARG A 528 -7.54 22.06 -18.81
C ARG A 528 -6.44 21.01 -18.93
N PHE A 529 -6.43 20.00 -18.06
CA PHE A 529 -5.40 18.96 -18.01
C PHE A 529 -5.36 18.17 -19.32
N TYR A 530 -6.53 17.75 -19.83
CA TYR A 530 -6.62 16.89 -21.02
C TYR A 530 -6.69 17.64 -22.37
N ARG A 531 -6.76 18.98 -22.38
CA ARG A 531 -6.87 19.82 -23.60
C ARG A 531 -5.87 19.46 -24.70
N ASN A 532 -4.65 19.09 -24.34
CA ASN A 532 -3.56 18.82 -25.28
C ASN A 532 -3.33 17.32 -25.55
N GLY A 533 -4.32 16.47 -25.25
CA GLY A 533 -4.20 15.01 -25.40
C GLY A 533 -3.18 14.40 -24.45
N SER A 534 -2.98 14.99 -23.26
CA SER A 534 -2.12 14.40 -22.24
C SER A 534 -2.62 13.01 -21.90
N LYS A 535 -1.78 12.00 -22.06
CA LYS A 535 -2.08 10.67 -21.49
C LYS A 535 -1.86 10.76 -19.98
N GLY A 536 -2.85 10.36 -19.18
CA GLY A 536 -2.76 10.22 -17.72
C GLY A 536 -1.57 9.41 -17.25
#